data_AF-A0A2R4DBI1-F1
#
_entry.id   AF-A0A2R4DBI1-F1
#
_cell.length_a   1.000
_cell.length_b   1.000
_cell.length_c   1.000
_cell.angle_alpha   90.00
_cell.angle_beta   90.00
_cell.angle_gamma   90.00
#
_symmetry.space_group_name_H-M   'P 1'
#
loop_
_entity.id
_entity.type
_entity.pdbx_description
1 polymer ?
#
loop_
_entity_poly.entity_id
_entity_poly.type
_entity_poly.pdbx_seq_one_letter_code
_entity_poly.pdbx_strand_id
1 'polypeptide(L)'
;MSVVPVADVLQGRVAVDQEVTVRGWVRTRRDSKAGISFLAVYDGSCFDPVQAVINNSLPNYNEEVLHLTTGCSVVVTGKVVASPGQGQSFEIQATKVEVAGWVEDPDTYPMAAKRHSIEYLREVAHLRPRTNLIGAVARVRHTLAQALHRFFDEQGFFWVSTPLITASDTEGAGEMFRVSTLDLENLPRNDQGRVDFDKDFFGKESFLTVSGQLNGETYACALSKIYTFGPTFRAENSNTSRHLAEFWMLEPEVAFADLEDNARLAEAMLKYVFNAVLEERADDMKFFAERVDKDAIARLERFVSTDFAQVDYTDAVAILERCGKTFENPVFWGVDLSSEHERYLAEEHFKAPVVVKNYPKEIKAFYMRLNEDGKTVAAMDVLAPGIGEIIGGSQREERLDVLDARMAEMGLNKEDYWWYRDLRRYGTVPHSGFGLGFERLIAYVTGVQNVRDVIPFPRTPRNASF
;
A
#
# COMPACT_ATOMS: atom_id res chain seq x y z
N MET A 1 -28.78 -25.74 -7.31
CA MET A 1 -28.60 -24.79 -6.19
C MET A 1 -27.19 -24.25 -6.29
N SER A 2 -27.02 -22.97 -6.62
CA SER A 2 -25.70 -22.34 -6.76
C SER A 2 -25.30 -21.71 -5.43
N VAL A 3 -24.10 -22.04 -4.96
CA VAL A 3 -23.44 -21.27 -3.91
C VAL A 3 -22.92 -19.99 -4.56
N VAL A 4 -23.32 -18.83 -4.05
CA VAL A 4 -22.96 -17.52 -4.62
C VAL A 4 -22.41 -16.61 -3.51
N PRO A 5 -21.49 -15.68 -3.84
CA PRO A 5 -21.06 -14.66 -2.91
C PRO A 5 -22.18 -13.64 -2.66
N VAL A 6 -22.12 -12.96 -1.52
CA VAL A 6 -23.03 -11.89 -1.13
C VAL A 6 -23.05 -10.77 -2.18
N ALA A 7 -21.88 -10.40 -2.72
CA ALA A 7 -21.77 -9.39 -3.76
C ALA A 7 -22.64 -9.68 -4.99
N ASP A 8 -22.73 -10.95 -5.42
CA ASP A 8 -23.50 -11.31 -6.62
C ASP A 8 -25.01 -11.12 -6.40
N VAL A 9 -25.49 -11.38 -5.18
CA VAL A 9 -26.89 -11.13 -4.81
C VAL A 9 -27.17 -9.63 -4.80
N LEU A 10 -26.32 -8.84 -4.13
CA LEU A 10 -26.54 -7.40 -3.98
C LEU A 10 -26.38 -6.62 -5.29
N GLN A 11 -25.52 -7.09 -6.20
CA GLN A 11 -25.31 -6.49 -7.52
C GLN A 11 -26.31 -6.96 -8.58
N GLY A 12 -27.30 -7.77 -8.21
CA GLY A 12 -28.34 -8.25 -9.13
C GLY A 12 -27.84 -9.21 -10.21
N ARG A 13 -26.69 -9.89 -9.97
CA ARG A 13 -26.18 -10.95 -10.86
C ARG A 13 -26.96 -12.26 -10.69
N VAL A 14 -27.75 -12.35 -9.63
CA VAL A 14 -28.70 -13.43 -9.37
C VAL A 14 -30.11 -12.94 -9.69
N ALA A 15 -30.87 -13.74 -10.45
CA ALA A 15 -32.24 -13.38 -10.81
C ALA A 15 -33.18 -13.42 -9.59
N VAL A 16 -34.20 -12.56 -9.60
CA VAL A 16 -35.30 -12.62 -8.61
C VAL A 16 -36.01 -13.98 -8.73
N ASP A 17 -36.49 -14.49 -7.59
CA ASP A 17 -37.10 -15.82 -7.41
C ASP A 17 -36.16 -17.01 -7.58
N GLN A 18 -34.90 -16.78 -7.94
CA GLN A 18 -33.88 -17.83 -7.99
C GLN A 18 -33.49 -18.25 -6.56
N GLU A 19 -33.43 -19.57 -6.35
CA GLU A 19 -32.92 -20.15 -5.10
C GLU A 19 -31.39 -20.22 -5.11
N VAL A 20 -30.78 -19.65 -4.07
CA VAL A 20 -29.33 -19.59 -3.89
C VAL A 20 -28.92 -19.98 -2.48
N THR A 21 -27.64 -20.33 -2.34
CA THR A 21 -27.01 -20.52 -1.04
C THR A 21 -25.90 -19.48 -0.86
N VAL A 22 -25.94 -18.73 0.23
CA VAL A 22 -24.84 -17.86 0.67
C VAL A 22 -24.17 -18.44 1.91
N ARG A 23 -22.86 -18.23 2.04
CA ARG A 23 -22.04 -18.71 3.16
C ARG A 23 -21.25 -17.55 3.72
N GLY A 24 -21.34 -17.32 5.02
CA GLY A 24 -20.66 -16.19 5.63
C GLY A 24 -20.82 -16.16 7.14
N TRP A 25 -20.67 -14.98 7.70
CA TRP A 25 -20.77 -14.72 9.13
C TRP A 25 -21.90 -13.75 9.42
N VAL A 26 -22.51 -13.91 10.59
CA VAL A 26 -23.55 -13.00 11.08
C VAL A 26 -22.89 -11.68 11.48
N ARG A 27 -23.25 -10.58 10.81
CA ARG A 27 -22.90 -9.21 11.18
C ARG A 27 -23.79 -8.73 12.33
N THR A 28 -25.10 -8.89 12.16
CA THR A 28 -26.11 -8.58 13.18
C THR A 28 -27.29 -9.52 13.03
N ARG A 29 -28.02 -9.73 14.12
CA ARG A 29 -29.33 -10.39 14.16
C ARG A 29 -30.33 -9.43 14.78
N ARG A 30 -31.52 -9.31 14.18
CA ARG A 30 -32.65 -8.57 14.74
C ARG A 30 -33.88 -9.45 14.72
N ASP A 31 -34.59 -9.54 15.85
CA ASP A 31 -35.77 -10.38 15.99
C ASP A 31 -37.03 -9.51 16.06
N SER A 32 -38.08 -9.90 15.35
CA SER A 32 -39.38 -9.24 15.39
C SER A 32 -40.34 -9.97 16.33
N LYS A 33 -41.31 -9.22 16.87
CA LYS A 33 -42.41 -9.79 17.67
C LYS A 33 -43.31 -10.75 16.88
N ALA A 34 -43.23 -10.73 15.54
CA ALA A 34 -44.03 -11.57 14.65
C ALA A 34 -43.40 -12.95 14.38
N GLY A 35 -42.30 -13.30 15.05
CA GLY A 35 -41.61 -14.58 14.81
C GLY A 35 -40.82 -14.59 13.50
N ILE A 36 -40.18 -13.46 13.19
CA ILE A 36 -39.26 -13.33 12.06
C ILE A 36 -37.93 -12.80 12.57
N SER A 37 -36.83 -13.46 12.20
CA SER A 37 -35.47 -12.98 12.43
C SER A 37 -34.88 -12.42 11.14
N PHE A 38 -34.11 -11.35 11.25
CA PHE A 38 -33.34 -10.73 10.18
C PHE A 38 -31.86 -10.94 10.47
N LEU A 39 -31.20 -11.77 9.68
CA LEU A 39 -29.75 -11.97 9.75
C LEU A 39 -29.08 -11.12 8.68
N ALA A 40 -28.20 -10.21 9.08
CA ALA A 40 -27.29 -9.57 8.15
C ALA A 40 -26.06 -10.49 7.99
N VAL A 41 -25.92 -11.13 6.82
CA VAL A 41 -24.84 -12.08 6.54
C VAL A 41 -23.80 -11.43 5.64
N TYR A 42 -22.54 -11.41 6.06
CA TYR A 42 -21.41 -10.94 5.26
C TYR A 42 -20.43 -12.07 5.00
N ASP A 43 -19.78 -12.06 3.84
CA ASP A 43 -18.75 -13.04 3.46
C ASP A 43 -17.41 -12.36 3.09
N GLY A 44 -17.37 -11.02 3.13
CA GLY A 44 -16.21 -10.22 2.77
C GLY A 44 -16.11 -9.82 1.30
N SER A 45 -16.97 -10.35 0.42
CA SER A 45 -16.94 -10.10 -1.04
C SER A 45 -17.26 -8.66 -1.43
N CYS A 46 -18.06 -7.95 -0.63
CA CYS A 46 -18.37 -6.53 -0.75
C CYS A 46 -18.50 -5.89 0.64
N PHE A 47 -18.76 -4.57 0.68
CA PHE A 47 -18.95 -3.87 1.94
C PHE A 47 -20.20 -4.34 2.70
N ASP A 48 -21.34 -4.36 1.99
CA ASP A 48 -22.64 -4.58 2.59
C ASP A 48 -22.93 -6.08 2.83
N PRO A 49 -23.53 -6.43 3.98
CA PRO A 49 -24.10 -7.76 4.18
C PRO A 49 -25.41 -7.92 3.39
N VAL A 50 -25.74 -9.14 2.97
CA VAL A 50 -27.09 -9.47 2.50
C VAL A 50 -28.00 -9.73 3.70
N GLN A 51 -29.21 -9.18 3.67
CA GLN A 51 -30.25 -9.54 4.63
C GLN A 51 -30.86 -10.89 4.25
N ALA A 52 -30.81 -11.85 5.18
CA ALA A 52 -31.63 -13.05 5.16
C ALA A 52 -32.81 -12.87 6.11
N VAL A 53 -34.01 -13.17 5.64
CA VAL A 53 -35.26 -13.14 6.40
C VAL A 53 -35.64 -14.58 6.75
N ILE A 54 -35.78 -14.86 8.04
CA ILE A 54 -35.99 -16.20 8.58
C ILE A 54 -37.32 -16.25 9.30
N ASN A 55 -38.22 -17.11 8.83
CA ASN A 55 -39.51 -17.35 9.46
C ASN A 55 -39.38 -18.37 10.61
N ASN A 56 -40.15 -18.20 11.67
CA ASN A 56 -40.21 -19.14 12.79
C ASN A 56 -40.69 -20.55 12.44
N SER A 57 -41.18 -20.76 11.22
CA SER A 57 -41.50 -22.08 10.69
C SER A 57 -40.28 -22.96 10.41
N LEU A 58 -39.05 -22.43 10.39
CA LEU A 58 -37.86 -23.26 10.21
C LEU A 58 -37.64 -24.19 11.42
N PRO A 59 -37.31 -25.49 11.21
CA PRO A 59 -37.20 -26.46 12.30
C PRO A 59 -36.23 -26.07 13.42
N ASN A 60 -35.09 -25.46 13.06
CA ASN A 60 -34.04 -25.04 14.00
C ASN A 60 -34.19 -23.58 14.46
N TYR A 61 -35.35 -22.93 14.23
CA TYR A 61 -35.50 -21.51 14.54
C TYR A 61 -35.29 -21.21 16.03
N ASN A 62 -35.99 -21.94 16.90
CA ASN A 62 -35.93 -21.71 18.34
C ASN A 62 -34.62 -22.20 18.96
N GLU A 63 -34.05 -23.29 18.44
CA GLU A 63 -32.88 -23.96 19.03
C GLU A 63 -31.55 -23.37 18.55
N GLU A 64 -31.50 -22.82 17.33
CA GLU A 64 -30.27 -22.30 16.75
C GLU A 64 -30.39 -20.83 16.33
N VAL A 65 -31.38 -20.47 15.50
CA VAL A 65 -31.44 -19.13 14.88
C VAL A 65 -31.57 -18.02 15.93
N LEU A 66 -32.41 -18.21 16.95
CA LEU A 66 -32.58 -17.28 18.08
C LEU A 66 -31.36 -17.20 19.01
N HIS A 67 -30.32 -18.02 18.79
CA HIS A 67 -29.08 -18.02 19.56
C HIS A 67 -27.87 -17.50 18.76
N LEU A 68 -28.01 -17.26 17.46
CA LEU A 68 -26.93 -16.70 16.63
C LEU A 68 -26.48 -15.33 17.11
N THR A 69 -25.17 -15.18 17.33
CA THR A 69 -24.53 -13.92 17.71
C THR A 69 -23.63 -13.39 16.59
N THR A 70 -23.07 -12.19 16.78
CA THR A 70 -22.13 -11.60 15.83
C THR A 70 -20.90 -12.49 15.70
N GLY A 71 -20.53 -12.87 14.47
CA GLY A 71 -19.37 -13.70 14.20
C GLY A 71 -19.65 -15.20 14.12
N CYS A 72 -20.86 -15.68 14.41
CA CYS A 72 -21.25 -17.05 14.07
C CYS A 72 -21.23 -17.24 12.54
N SER A 73 -20.75 -18.39 12.07
CA SER A 73 -20.77 -18.73 10.63
C SER A 73 -22.04 -19.50 10.27
N VAL A 74 -22.65 -19.13 9.16
CA VAL A 74 -23.92 -19.66 8.69
C VAL A 74 -23.89 -19.99 7.20
N VAL A 75 -24.67 -21.00 6.83
CA VAL A 75 -25.00 -21.35 5.45
C VAL A 75 -26.50 -21.11 5.29
N VAL A 76 -26.87 -20.10 4.51
CA VAL A 76 -28.27 -19.70 4.30
C VAL A 76 -28.67 -20.05 2.89
N THR A 77 -29.72 -20.84 2.74
CA THR A 77 -30.35 -21.14 1.45
C THR A 77 -31.74 -20.51 1.41
N GLY A 78 -32.08 -19.89 0.29
CA GLY A 78 -33.37 -19.22 0.14
C GLY A 78 -33.55 -18.59 -1.23
N LYS A 79 -34.72 -17.98 -1.44
CA LYS A 79 -35.04 -17.27 -2.68
C LYS A 79 -34.59 -15.82 -2.61
N VAL A 80 -33.96 -15.32 -3.66
CA VAL A 80 -33.67 -13.89 -3.81
C VAL A 80 -34.97 -13.15 -4.14
N VAL A 81 -35.27 -12.10 -3.39
CA VAL A 81 -36.45 -11.24 -3.62
C VAL A 81 -36.03 -9.77 -3.59
N ALA A 82 -36.82 -8.91 -4.22
CA ALA A 82 -36.68 -7.46 -4.06
C ALA A 82 -36.94 -7.10 -2.59
N SER A 83 -36.02 -6.35 -1.97
CA SER A 83 -36.21 -5.97 -0.57
C SER A 83 -37.20 -4.81 -0.45
N PRO A 84 -38.15 -4.87 0.48
CA PRO A 84 -39.02 -3.74 0.80
C PRO A 84 -38.32 -2.67 1.67
N GLY A 85 -37.11 -2.96 2.18
CA GLY A 85 -36.34 -2.09 3.06
C GLY A 85 -35.57 -1.00 2.32
N GLN A 86 -35.39 0.16 2.95
CA GLN A 86 -34.48 1.19 2.44
C GLN A 86 -33.01 0.75 2.62
N GLY A 87 -32.19 0.95 1.59
CA GLY A 87 -30.74 0.75 1.67
C GLY A 87 -30.21 -0.59 1.13
N GLN A 88 -31.07 -1.50 0.68
CA GLN A 88 -30.68 -2.72 -0.01
C GLN A 88 -31.70 -3.06 -1.11
N SER A 89 -31.22 -3.45 -2.30
CA SER A 89 -32.11 -3.77 -3.43
C SER A 89 -32.71 -5.18 -3.32
N PHE A 90 -31.99 -6.10 -2.69
CA PHE A 90 -32.34 -7.52 -2.62
C PHE A 90 -32.15 -8.08 -1.21
N GLU A 91 -32.94 -9.09 -0.89
CA GLU A 91 -32.82 -9.90 0.33
C GLU A 91 -33.09 -11.37 0.02
N ILE A 92 -32.75 -12.26 0.96
CA ILE A 92 -32.95 -13.71 0.82
C ILE A 92 -34.09 -14.14 1.75
N GLN A 93 -35.16 -14.69 1.19
CA GLN A 93 -36.20 -15.39 1.97
C GLN A 93 -35.71 -16.80 2.28
N ALA A 94 -35.23 -17.01 3.50
CA ALA A 94 -34.52 -18.23 3.88
C ALA A 94 -35.47 -19.42 3.98
N THR A 95 -35.15 -20.48 3.24
CA THR A 95 -35.82 -21.79 3.31
C THR A 95 -35.03 -22.79 4.16
N LYS A 96 -33.73 -22.55 4.36
CA LYS A 96 -32.87 -23.32 5.25
C LYS A 96 -31.77 -22.42 5.83
N VAL A 97 -31.48 -22.58 7.12
CA VAL A 97 -30.29 -22.01 7.77
C VAL A 97 -29.55 -23.14 8.47
N GLU A 98 -28.25 -23.25 8.24
CA GLU A 98 -27.36 -24.18 8.90
C GLU A 98 -26.25 -23.39 9.60
N VAL A 99 -26.02 -23.68 10.88
CA VAL A 99 -24.94 -23.05 11.64
C VAL A 99 -23.67 -23.86 11.45
N ALA A 100 -22.69 -23.26 10.76
CA ALA A 100 -21.41 -23.90 10.47
C ALA A 100 -20.43 -23.78 11.64
N GLY A 101 -20.59 -22.77 12.49
CA GLY A 101 -19.68 -22.51 13.60
C GLY A 101 -20.23 -21.47 14.56
N TRP A 102 -20.17 -21.81 15.84
CA TRP A 102 -20.56 -20.93 16.94
C TRP A 102 -19.40 -20.07 17.41
N VAL A 103 -19.73 -18.89 17.94
CA VAL A 103 -18.80 -18.15 18.81
C VAL A 103 -18.89 -18.81 20.19
N GLU A 104 -17.76 -19.35 20.66
CA GLU A 104 -17.68 -20.11 21.93
C GLU A 104 -18.23 -19.30 23.11
N ASP A 105 -17.76 -18.06 23.26
CA ASP A 105 -18.24 -17.12 24.26
C ASP A 105 -18.46 -15.74 23.63
N PRO A 106 -19.72 -15.33 23.39
CA PRO A 106 -20.05 -14.03 22.82
C PRO A 106 -19.59 -12.84 23.67
N ASP A 107 -19.44 -13.00 24.99
CA ASP A 107 -19.08 -11.91 25.90
C ASP A 107 -17.58 -11.58 25.84
N THR A 108 -16.75 -12.56 25.48
CA THR A 108 -15.30 -12.40 25.31
C THR A 108 -14.88 -12.23 23.85
N TYR A 109 -15.81 -12.29 22.90
CA TYR A 109 -15.50 -12.15 21.47
C TYR A 109 -14.92 -10.75 21.14
N PRO A 110 -13.66 -10.66 20.65
CA PRO A 110 -13.02 -9.36 20.42
C PRO A 110 -13.75 -8.48 19.41
N MET A 111 -14.38 -9.07 18.39
CA MET A 111 -15.10 -8.36 17.32
C MET A 111 -16.60 -8.27 17.56
N ALA A 112 -17.02 -8.15 18.83
CA ALA A 112 -18.41 -7.85 19.19
C ALA A 112 -18.93 -6.62 18.42
N ALA A 113 -20.25 -6.55 18.19
CA ALA A 113 -20.94 -5.49 17.46
C ALA A 113 -21.02 -4.17 18.26
N LYS A 114 -19.86 -3.61 18.60
CA LYS A 114 -19.66 -2.32 19.27
C LYS A 114 -18.58 -1.54 18.55
N ARG A 115 -18.47 -0.25 18.88
CA ARG A 115 -17.35 0.57 18.40
C ARG A 115 -16.06 0.15 19.13
N HIS A 116 -15.01 -0.04 18.35
CA HIS A 116 -13.67 -0.34 18.84
C HIS A 116 -12.73 0.83 18.52
N SER A 117 -11.73 1.07 19.37
CA SER A 117 -10.63 1.97 19.01
C SER A 117 -9.73 1.30 17.97
N ILE A 118 -9.04 2.11 17.16
CA ILE A 118 -8.11 1.57 16.16
C ILE A 118 -6.92 0.89 16.85
N GLU A 119 -6.49 1.42 18.00
CA GLU A 119 -5.46 0.84 18.85
C GLU A 119 -5.81 -0.59 19.28
N TYR A 120 -7.04 -0.80 19.76
CA TYR A 120 -7.51 -2.14 20.13
C TYR A 120 -7.53 -3.07 18.91
N LEU A 121 -7.98 -2.58 17.74
CA LEU A 121 -7.96 -3.40 16.52
C LEU A 121 -6.55 -3.87 16.16
N ARG A 122 -5.50 -3.08 16.41
CA ARG A 122 -4.10 -3.49 16.19
C ARG A 122 -3.66 -4.61 17.13
N GLU A 123 -4.16 -4.66 18.37
CA GLU A 123 -3.86 -5.75 19.32
C GLU A 123 -4.46 -7.10 18.89
N VAL A 124 -5.61 -7.06 18.20
CA VAL A 124 -6.31 -8.24 17.66
C VAL A 124 -6.26 -8.28 16.13
N ALA A 125 -5.07 -8.01 15.56
CA ALA A 125 -4.84 -7.93 14.11
C ALA A 125 -5.33 -9.17 13.33
N HIS A 126 -5.30 -10.35 13.93
CA HIS A 126 -5.79 -11.60 13.35
C HIS A 126 -7.32 -11.65 13.17
N LEU A 127 -8.09 -10.82 13.90
CA LEU A 127 -9.56 -10.75 13.81
C LEU A 127 -10.08 -9.44 13.22
N ARG A 128 -9.30 -8.36 13.26
CA ARG A 128 -9.73 -7.04 12.78
C ARG A 128 -10.25 -6.99 11.33
N PRO A 129 -9.83 -7.86 10.37
CA PRO A 129 -10.42 -7.89 9.02
C PRO A 129 -11.94 -8.16 8.99
N ARG A 130 -12.51 -8.69 10.09
CA ARG A 130 -13.96 -8.88 10.25
C ARG A 130 -14.72 -7.59 10.49
N THR A 131 -14.04 -6.48 10.77
CA THR A 131 -14.65 -5.15 10.94
C THR A 131 -14.90 -4.47 9.59
N ASN A 132 -15.83 -3.50 9.54
CA ASN A 132 -16.10 -2.73 8.33
C ASN A 132 -14.84 -2.00 7.83
N LEU A 133 -14.10 -1.36 8.75
CA LEU A 133 -12.93 -0.56 8.39
C LEU A 133 -11.84 -1.40 7.73
N ILE A 134 -11.38 -2.45 8.42
CA ILE A 134 -10.24 -3.22 7.89
C ILE A 134 -10.66 -4.11 6.72
N GLY A 135 -11.92 -4.59 6.68
CA GLY A 135 -12.46 -5.28 5.51
C GLY A 135 -12.47 -4.39 4.26
N ALA A 136 -12.90 -3.13 4.39
CA ALA A 136 -12.87 -2.16 3.29
C ALA A 136 -11.44 -1.83 2.85
N VAL A 137 -10.53 -1.62 3.80
CA VAL A 137 -9.11 -1.38 3.51
C VAL A 137 -8.49 -2.56 2.78
N ALA A 138 -8.79 -3.80 3.18
CA ALA A 138 -8.29 -5.00 2.53
C ALA A 138 -8.77 -5.13 1.07
N ARG A 139 -10.05 -4.81 0.78
CA ARG A 139 -10.58 -4.81 -0.59
C ARG A 139 -10.01 -3.69 -1.44
N VAL A 140 -9.82 -2.50 -0.90
CA VAL A 140 -9.15 -1.39 -1.61
C VAL A 140 -7.68 -1.73 -1.88
N ARG A 141 -6.96 -2.28 -0.90
CA ARG A 141 -5.59 -2.78 -1.09
C ARG A 141 -5.52 -3.79 -2.23
N HIS A 142 -6.42 -4.78 -2.26
CA HIS A 142 -6.47 -5.75 -3.34
C HIS A 142 -6.71 -5.07 -4.70
N THR A 143 -7.69 -4.18 -4.78
CA THR A 143 -8.03 -3.46 -6.02
C THR A 143 -6.87 -2.64 -6.53
N LEU A 144 -6.19 -1.88 -5.65
CA LEU A 144 -5.01 -1.10 -6.02
C LEU A 144 -3.88 -1.99 -6.54
N ALA A 145 -3.61 -3.13 -5.88
CA ALA A 145 -2.58 -4.06 -6.35
C ALA A 145 -2.91 -4.61 -7.74
N GLN A 146 -4.17 -5.02 -7.97
CA GLN A 146 -4.61 -5.51 -9.28
C GLN A 146 -4.55 -4.40 -10.34
N ALA A 147 -4.98 -3.19 -10.02
CA ALA A 147 -4.94 -2.04 -10.93
C ALA A 147 -3.50 -1.66 -11.31
N LEU A 148 -2.56 -1.71 -10.36
CA LEU A 148 -1.13 -1.52 -10.65
C LEU A 148 -0.61 -2.59 -11.62
N HIS A 149 -0.87 -3.87 -11.36
CA HIS A 149 -0.46 -4.94 -12.26
C HIS A 149 -1.06 -4.77 -13.67
N ARG A 150 -2.36 -4.44 -13.78
CA ARG A 150 -3.01 -4.18 -15.08
C ARG A 150 -2.41 -2.98 -15.80
N PHE A 151 -2.19 -1.86 -15.10
CA PHE A 151 -1.59 -0.66 -15.68
C PHE A 151 -0.25 -0.95 -16.35
N PHE A 152 0.63 -1.69 -15.67
CA PHE A 152 1.94 -2.03 -16.20
C PHE A 152 1.87 -3.07 -17.32
N ASP A 153 1.04 -4.11 -17.17
CA ASP A 153 0.83 -5.15 -18.19
C ASP A 153 0.29 -4.55 -19.50
N GLU A 154 -0.74 -3.70 -19.41
CA GLU A 154 -1.35 -2.99 -20.56
C GLU A 154 -0.36 -2.05 -21.26
N GLN A 155 0.66 -1.57 -20.54
CA GLN A 155 1.74 -0.76 -21.09
C GLN A 155 2.97 -1.56 -21.52
N GLY A 156 2.93 -2.90 -21.47
CA GLY A 156 4.00 -3.78 -21.92
C GLY A 156 5.24 -3.76 -21.01
N PHE A 157 5.04 -3.57 -19.71
CA PHE A 157 6.08 -3.78 -18.70
C PHE A 157 6.11 -5.24 -18.24
N PHE A 158 7.28 -5.73 -17.86
CA PHE A 158 7.43 -7.05 -17.23
C PHE A 158 7.59 -6.93 -15.72
N TRP A 159 6.83 -7.73 -14.98
CA TRP A 159 7.04 -7.86 -13.54
C TRP A 159 8.33 -8.65 -13.27
N VAL A 160 9.23 -8.08 -12.48
CA VAL A 160 10.49 -8.70 -12.09
C VAL A 160 10.54 -8.82 -10.57
N SER A 161 10.63 -10.06 -10.08
CA SER A 161 10.79 -10.36 -8.66
C SER A 161 12.27 -10.26 -8.28
N THR A 162 12.70 -9.08 -7.82
CA THR A 162 14.08 -8.82 -7.41
C THR A 162 14.44 -9.51 -6.08
N PRO A 163 15.73 -9.77 -5.81
CA PRO A 163 16.17 -10.40 -4.56
C PRO A 163 15.77 -9.61 -3.31
N LEU A 164 15.37 -10.31 -2.25
CA LEU A 164 15.09 -9.71 -0.94
C LEU A 164 16.32 -9.71 -0.03
N ILE A 165 17.18 -10.72 -0.16
CA ILE A 165 18.46 -10.79 0.53
C ILE A 165 19.51 -10.15 -0.37
N THR A 166 20.25 -9.20 0.16
CA THR A 166 21.26 -8.41 -0.56
C THR A 166 22.55 -8.27 0.25
N ALA A 167 23.65 -8.04 -0.45
CA ALA A 167 24.93 -7.61 0.14
C ALA A 167 25.27 -6.15 -0.25
N SER A 168 24.32 -5.45 -0.86
CA SER A 168 24.46 -4.07 -1.35
C SER A 168 23.41 -3.18 -0.70
N ASP A 169 23.81 -1.97 -0.33
CA ASP A 169 22.91 -0.92 0.14
C ASP A 169 22.54 0.00 -1.04
N THR A 170 21.28 -0.03 -1.44
CA THR A 170 20.77 0.77 -2.56
C THR A 170 20.75 2.27 -2.25
N GLU A 171 20.43 2.65 -1.02
CA GLU A 171 20.21 4.06 -0.63
C GLU A 171 21.44 4.68 0.05
N GLY A 172 22.38 3.84 0.50
CA GLY A 172 23.72 4.25 0.97
C GLY A 172 23.77 4.97 2.32
N ALA A 173 22.64 5.08 3.02
CA ALA A 173 22.52 5.83 4.27
C ALA A 173 21.56 5.20 5.31
N GLY A 174 20.88 4.10 4.98
CA GLY A 174 19.83 3.52 5.81
C GLY A 174 20.34 2.37 6.69
N GLU A 175 19.78 2.23 7.90
CA GLU A 175 19.99 1.02 8.70
C GLU A 175 19.26 -0.17 8.03
N MET A 176 19.98 -1.26 7.76
CA MET A 176 19.45 -2.48 7.15
C MET A 176 19.35 -3.63 8.17
N PHE A 177 18.33 -4.49 8.02
CA PHE A 177 18.24 -5.71 8.84
C PHE A 177 19.26 -6.74 8.34
N ARG A 178 20.16 -7.19 9.23
CA ARG A 178 21.10 -8.27 8.92
C ARG A 178 20.38 -9.63 8.87
N VAL A 179 20.70 -10.42 7.86
CA VAL A 179 20.27 -11.82 7.69
C VAL A 179 21.48 -12.71 7.87
N SER A 180 21.45 -13.57 8.89
CA SER A 180 22.59 -14.41 9.26
C SER A 180 22.11 -15.75 9.82
N THR A 181 22.87 -16.81 9.57
CA THR A 181 22.68 -18.12 10.23
C THR A 181 23.73 -18.39 11.31
N LEU A 182 24.59 -17.41 11.59
CA LEU A 182 25.62 -17.54 12.62
C LEU A 182 24.97 -17.69 14.01
N ASP A 183 25.56 -18.53 14.84
CA ASP A 183 25.20 -18.63 16.25
C ASP A 183 25.69 -17.37 16.98
N LEU A 184 24.75 -16.53 17.43
CA LEU A 184 25.06 -15.28 18.12
C LEU A 184 25.76 -15.51 19.47
N GLU A 185 25.57 -16.67 20.10
CA GLU A 185 26.25 -17.04 21.35
C GLU A 185 27.68 -17.57 21.09
N ASN A 186 27.97 -18.00 19.86
CA ASN A 186 29.26 -18.59 19.48
C ASN A 186 29.73 -18.10 18.10
N LEU A 187 29.85 -16.78 17.95
CA LEU A 187 30.24 -16.16 16.68
C LEU A 187 31.64 -16.61 16.25
N PRO A 188 31.81 -17.16 15.03
CA PRO A 188 33.12 -17.53 14.54
C PRO A 188 33.99 -16.29 14.37
N ARG A 189 35.29 -16.43 14.65
CA ARG A 189 36.27 -15.35 14.54
C ARG A 189 37.36 -15.69 13.54
N ASN A 190 37.82 -14.68 12.81
CA ASN A 190 39.00 -14.78 11.95
C ASN A 190 40.28 -14.48 12.75
N ASP A 191 41.44 -14.56 12.10
CA ASP A 191 42.76 -14.33 12.72
C ASP A 191 42.91 -12.92 13.31
N GLN A 192 42.04 -11.98 12.94
CA GLN A 192 42.02 -10.60 13.46
C GLN A 192 41.01 -10.41 14.61
N GLY A 193 40.36 -11.48 15.08
CA GLY A 193 39.36 -11.44 16.15
C GLY A 193 38.01 -10.81 15.73
N ARG A 194 37.82 -10.50 14.44
CA ARG A 194 36.55 -10.01 13.89
C ARG A 194 35.63 -11.17 13.59
N VAL A 195 34.32 -10.92 13.49
CA VAL A 195 33.35 -11.95 13.06
C VAL A 195 33.75 -12.43 11.66
N ASP A 196 33.83 -13.74 11.51
CA ASP A 196 34.23 -14.40 10.27
C ASP A 196 33.01 -14.67 9.39
N PHE A 197 32.61 -13.68 8.61
CA PHE A 197 31.43 -13.77 7.73
C PHE A 197 31.61 -14.73 6.55
N ASP A 198 32.83 -15.18 6.25
CA ASP A 198 33.07 -16.28 5.30
C ASP A 198 32.40 -17.59 5.77
N LYS A 199 32.11 -17.70 7.08
CA LYS A 199 31.39 -18.84 7.68
C LYS A 199 29.88 -18.60 7.84
N ASP A 200 29.36 -17.44 7.45
CA ASP A 200 27.92 -17.22 7.36
C ASP A 200 27.35 -17.92 6.10
N PHE A 201 26.02 -18.01 5.99
CA PHE A 201 25.34 -18.77 4.93
C PHE A 201 25.76 -18.39 3.52
N PHE A 202 25.92 -17.07 3.26
CA PHE A 202 26.27 -16.53 1.94
C PHE A 202 27.78 -16.24 1.78
N GLY A 203 28.60 -16.59 2.78
CA GLY A 203 30.04 -16.32 2.79
C GLY A 203 30.40 -14.82 2.78
N LYS A 204 29.48 -13.96 3.24
CA LYS A 204 29.63 -12.51 3.41
C LYS A 204 28.46 -11.95 4.22
N GLU A 205 28.58 -10.71 4.67
CA GLU A 205 27.45 -10.00 5.27
C GLU A 205 26.28 -9.90 4.30
N SER A 206 25.09 -10.19 4.80
CA SER A 206 23.85 -10.19 4.03
C SER A 206 22.74 -9.49 4.82
N PHE A 207 21.83 -8.84 4.10
CA PHE A 207 20.82 -7.95 4.66
C PHE A 207 19.49 -8.12 3.92
N LEU A 208 18.40 -7.67 4.54
CA LEU A 208 17.14 -7.44 3.85
C LEU A 208 17.19 -6.14 3.05
N THR A 209 16.75 -6.17 1.80
CA THR A 209 16.86 -5.04 0.89
C THR A 209 15.97 -3.86 1.28
N VAL A 210 16.49 -2.65 1.06
CA VAL A 210 15.72 -1.39 1.18
C VAL A 210 14.99 -1.04 -0.12
N SER A 211 15.42 -1.60 -1.26
CA SER A 211 14.88 -1.33 -2.60
C SER A 211 15.39 -2.36 -3.62
N GLY A 212 14.54 -2.75 -4.58
CA GLY A 212 14.91 -3.60 -5.71
C GLY A 212 15.54 -2.85 -6.87
N GLN A 213 15.65 -1.51 -6.81
CA GLN A 213 15.99 -0.64 -7.93
C GLN A 213 17.26 -1.05 -8.68
N LEU A 214 18.40 -1.24 -7.98
CA LEU A 214 19.66 -1.55 -8.65
C LEU A 214 19.58 -2.85 -9.47
N ASN A 215 18.83 -3.85 -8.96
CA ASN A 215 18.55 -5.07 -9.71
C ASN A 215 17.53 -4.81 -10.83
N GLY A 216 16.52 -3.97 -10.61
CA GLY A 216 15.57 -3.55 -11.65
C GLY A 216 16.25 -2.93 -12.87
N GLU A 217 17.25 -2.07 -12.67
CA GLU A 217 18.04 -1.45 -13.75
C GLU A 217 18.72 -2.49 -14.65
N THR A 218 19.18 -3.62 -14.08
CA THR A 218 19.76 -4.72 -14.88
C THR A 218 18.77 -5.30 -15.88
N TYR A 219 17.51 -5.44 -15.46
CA TYR A 219 16.44 -5.98 -16.30
C TYR A 219 15.90 -4.93 -17.25
N ALA A 220 15.79 -3.66 -16.83
CA ALA A 220 15.38 -2.56 -17.69
C ALA A 220 16.34 -2.41 -18.90
N CYS A 221 17.66 -2.55 -18.68
CA CYS A 221 18.66 -2.55 -19.74
C CYS A 221 18.52 -3.71 -20.74
N ALA A 222 17.75 -4.76 -20.42
CA ALA A 222 17.53 -5.93 -21.28
C ALA A 222 16.09 -6.00 -21.86
N LEU A 223 15.09 -5.57 -21.09
CA LEU A 223 13.67 -5.72 -21.41
C LEU A 223 12.97 -4.39 -21.68
N SER A 224 13.70 -3.28 -21.65
CA SER A 224 13.25 -1.89 -21.80
C SER A 224 12.32 -1.38 -20.71
N LYS A 225 11.31 -2.14 -20.27
CA LYS A 225 10.31 -1.71 -19.30
C LYS A 225 10.04 -2.82 -18.29
N ILE A 226 10.36 -2.57 -17.03
CA ILE A 226 10.09 -3.51 -15.93
C ILE A 226 9.47 -2.79 -14.75
N TYR A 227 8.87 -3.56 -13.85
CA TYR A 227 8.54 -3.10 -12.52
C TYR A 227 8.77 -4.19 -11.49
N THR A 228 9.19 -3.81 -10.30
CA THR A 228 9.13 -4.67 -9.12
C THR A 228 7.82 -4.40 -8.39
N PHE A 229 7.34 -5.40 -7.67
CA PHE A 229 6.31 -5.21 -6.66
C PHE A 229 6.56 -6.25 -5.56
N GLY A 230 7.14 -5.81 -4.45
CA GLY A 230 7.61 -6.70 -3.40
C GLY A 230 7.85 -6.01 -2.06
N PRO A 231 8.15 -6.78 -1.02
CA PRO A 231 8.48 -6.23 0.29
C PRO A 231 9.87 -5.61 0.32
N THR A 232 10.00 -4.50 1.03
CA THR A 232 11.25 -3.81 1.36
C THR A 232 11.30 -3.51 2.85
N PHE A 233 12.50 -3.31 3.37
CA PHE A 233 12.73 -3.27 4.80
C PHE A 233 13.57 -2.05 5.20
N ARG A 234 13.28 -1.45 6.35
CA ARG A 234 14.08 -0.37 6.94
C ARG A 234 14.25 -0.64 8.43
N ALA A 235 15.49 -0.67 8.92
CA ALA A 235 15.79 -0.99 10.32
C ALA A 235 15.87 0.25 11.23
N GLU A 236 15.60 1.44 10.69
CA GLU A 236 15.57 2.69 11.46
C GLU A 236 14.63 2.59 12.66
N ASN A 237 15.09 3.07 13.83
CA ASN A 237 14.28 3.12 15.05
C ASN A 237 13.24 4.26 15.05
N SER A 238 12.40 4.30 14.01
CA SER A 238 11.34 5.30 13.81
C SER A 238 9.96 4.74 14.16
N ASN A 239 9.35 5.23 15.24
CA ASN A 239 8.02 4.81 15.67
C ASN A 239 6.99 5.93 15.50
N THR A 240 6.64 6.24 14.26
CA THR A 240 5.66 7.30 13.90
C THR A 240 4.44 6.69 13.21
N SER A 241 3.38 7.46 12.98
CA SER A 241 2.17 7.00 12.27
C SER A 241 2.38 6.68 10.78
N ARG A 242 3.56 6.98 10.22
CA ARG A 242 3.86 6.91 8.78
C ARG A 242 4.98 5.93 8.41
N HIS A 243 5.64 5.33 9.39
CA HIS A 243 6.79 4.44 9.17
C HIS A 243 6.47 3.00 9.56
N LEU A 244 6.95 2.07 8.74
CA LEU A 244 6.96 0.62 8.96
C LEU A 244 8.38 0.10 8.75
N ALA A 245 8.74 -0.96 9.45
CA ALA A 245 10.02 -1.65 9.26
C ALA A 245 9.97 -2.64 8.08
N GLU A 246 8.77 -3.10 7.72
CA GLU A 246 8.47 -3.95 6.56
C GLU A 246 7.25 -3.34 5.85
N PHE A 247 7.41 -3.04 4.56
CA PHE A 247 6.38 -2.41 3.73
C PHE A 247 6.53 -2.88 2.28
N TRP A 248 5.55 -2.60 1.42
CA TRP A 248 5.59 -2.99 0.02
C TRP A 248 5.95 -1.81 -0.86
N MET A 249 6.90 -2.02 -1.76
CA MET A 249 7.32 -1.05 -2.77
C MET A 249 6.94 -1.56 -4.15
N LEU A 250 6.47 -0.63 -4.97
CA LEU A 250 6.34 -0.79 -6.41
C LEU A 250 7.40 0.08 -7.08
N GLU A 251 8.25 -0.52 -7.91
CA GLU A 251 9.41 0.18 -8.48
C GLU A 251 9.51 -0.07 -10.00
N PRO A 252 8.88 0.76 -10.85
CA PRO A 252 9.11 0.71 -12.29
C PRO A 252 10.45 1.30 -12.69
N GLU A 253 11.05 0.70 -13.73
CA GLU A 253 12.30 1.15 -14.34
C GLU A 253 12.19 1.06 -15.87
N VAL A 254 12.55 2.14 -16.57
CA VAL A 254 12.33 2.32 -18.01
C VAL A 254 13.62 2.76 -18.69
N ALA A 255 14.12 1.93 -19.62
CA ALA A 255 15.19 2.27 -20.54
C ALA A 255 14.74 3.32 -21.56
N PHE A 256 15.67 4.17 -21.97
CA PHE A 256 15.46 5.29 -22.89
C PHE A 256 14.47 6.36 -22.39
N ALA A 257 14.22 6.41 -21.07
CA ALA A 257 13.42 7.45 -20.43
C ALA A 257 14.32 8.50 -19.76
N ASP A 258 13.87 9.76 -19.80
CA ASP A 258 14.43 10.85 -19.00
C ASP A 258 13.58 11.12 -17.74
N LEU A 259 13.89 12.19 -16.99
CA LEU A 259 13.13 12.55 -15.79
C LEU A 259 11.67 12.95 -16.10
N GLU A 260 11.42 13.56 -17.26
CA GLU A 260 10.08 14.01 -17.64
C GLU A 260 9.19 12.82 -18.02
N ASP A 261 9.74 11.84 -18.75
CA ASP A 261 9.04 10.58 -19.03
C ASP A 261 8.69 9.84 -17.72
N ASN A 262 9.60 9.88 -16.74
CA ASN A 262 9.38 9.30 -15.42
C ASN A 262 8.21 9.99 -14.69
N ALA A 263 8.14 11.32 -14.72
CA ALA A 263 7.08 12.11 -14.12
C ALA A 263 5.71 11.82 -14.77
N ARG A 264 5.66 11.74 -16.11
CA ARG A 264 4.45 11.38 -16.86
C ARG A 264 3.97 9.97 -16.53
N LEU A 265 4.89 9.01 -16.40
CA LEU A 265 4.55 7.65 -16.01
C LEU A 265 3.91 7.60 -14.61
N ALA A 266 4.51 8.31 -13.64
CA ALA A 266 3.98 8.41 -12.28
C ALA A 266 2.58 9.03 -12.25
N GLU A 267 2.36 10.13 -12.99
CA GLU A 267 1.06 10.77 -13.12
C GLU A 267 0.01 9.84 -13.74
N ALA A 268 0.33 9.22 -14.89
CA ALA A 268 -0.58 8.30 -15.58
C ALA A 268 -0.97 7.11 -14.71
N MET A 269 0.00 6.54 -13.97
CA MET A 269 -0.22 5.43 -13.05
C MET A 269 -1.18 5.80 -11.93
N LEU A 270 -0.94 6.93 -11.23
CA LEU A 270 -1.78 7.36 -10.12
C LEU A 270 -3.20 7.68 -10.59
N LYS A 271 -3.36 8.37 -11.73
CA LYS A 271 -4.68 8.64 -12.31
C LYS A 271 -5.43 7.35 -12.67
N TYR A 272 -4.74 6.35 -13.24
CA TYR A 272 -5.33 5.05 -13.57
C TYR A 272 -5.83 4.31 -12.32
N VAL A 273 -5.00 4.16 -11.29
CA VAL A 273 -5.39 3.37 -10.10
C VAL A 273 -6.47 4.07 -9.26
N PHE A 274 -6.53 5.40 -9.28
CA PHE A 274 -7.60 6.15 -8.62
C PHE A 274 -8.94 6.00 -9.34
N ASN A 275 -8.96 6.01 -10.67
CA ASN A 275 -10.16 5.67 -11.43
C ASN A 275 -10.63 4.24 -11.13
N ALA A 276 -9.71 3.26 -11.13
CA ALA A 276 -10.05 1.88 -10.82
C ALA A 276 -10.70 1.75 -9.42
N VAL A 277 -10.20 2.45 -8.40
CA VAL A 277 -10.83 2.43 -7.06
C VAL A 277 -12.20 3.12 -7.06
N LEU A 278 -12.33 4.27 -7.70
CA LEU A 278 -13.60 5.00 -7.77
C LEU A 278 -14.70 4.16 -8.46
N GLU A 279 -14.35 3.42 -9.51
CA GLU A 279 -15.26 2.58 -10.27
C GLU A 279 -15.54 1.23 -9.59
N GLU A 280 -14.49 0.52 -9.19
CA GLU A 280 -14.61 -0.86 -8.72
C GLU A 280 -14.98 -0.96 -7.24
N ARG A 281 -14.66 0.05 -6.42
CA ARG A 281 -14.80 0.05 -4.95
C ARG A 281 -15.67 1.19 -4.42
N ALA A 282 -16.67 1.63 -5.19
CA ALA A 282 -17.57 2.71 -4.80
C ALA A 282 -18.28 2.48 -3.44
N ASP A 283 -18.60 1.22 -3.11
CA ASP A 283 -19.21 0.83 -1.83
C ASP A 283 -18.26 1.07 -0.64
N ASP A 284 -17.02 0.62 -0.76
CA ASP A 284 -15.96 0.84 0.24
C ASP A 284 -15.61 2.34 0.36
N MET A 285 -15.51 3.04 -0.77
CA MET A 285 -15.23 4.48 -0.81
C MET A 285 -16.31 5.32 -0.16
N LYS A 286 -17.58 4.94 -0.31
CA LYS A 286 -18.71 5.57 0.39
C LYS A 286 -18.54 5.46 1.90
N PHE A 287 -18.15 4.29 2.41
CA PHE A 287 -17.88 4.12 3.84
C PHE A 287 -16.74 5.02 4.32
N PHE A 288 -15.64 5.12 3.56
CA PHE A 288 -14.54 6.02 3.92
C PHE A 288 -14.99 7.47 3.96
N ALA A 289 -15.77 7.93 2.97
CA ALA A 289 -16.35 9.27 2.94
C ALA A 289 -17.26 9.55 4.15
N GLU A 290 -18.07 8.58 4.58
CA GLU A 290 -19.02 8.78 5.68
C GLU A 290 -18.38 8.66 7.08
N ARG A 291 -17.32 7.86 7.23
CA ARG A 291 -16.86 7.39 8.56
C ARG A 291 -15.39 7.64 8.86
N VAL A 292 -14.56 7.91 7.86
CA VAL A 292 -13.11 8.09 8.01
C VAL A 292 -12.70 9.49 7.60
N ASP A 293 -12.98 9.89 6.37
CA ASP A 293 -12.59 11.16 5.80
C ASP A 293 -13.61 11.59 4.73
N LYS A 294 -14.36 12.66 5.02
CA LYS A 294 -15.40 13.23 4.14
C LYS A 294 -14.90 13.59 2.74
N ASP A 295 -13.60 13.84 2.60
CA ASP A 295 -12.98 14.24 1.34
C ASP A 295 -12.40 13.05 0.55
N ALA A 296 -12.54 11.80 1.03
CA ALA A 296 -11.93 10.61 0.40
C ALA A 296 -12.28 10.46 -1.09
N ILE A 297 -13.56 10.56 -1.47
CA ILE A 297 -14.00 10.46 -2.87
C ILE A 297 -13.59 11.70 -3.65
N ALA A 298 -13.96 12.89 -3.17
CA ALA A 298 -13.71 14.16 -3.87
C ALA A 298 -12.21 14.45 -4.04
N ARG A 299 -11.35 13.93 -3.17
CA ARG A 299 -9.88 13.99 -3.34
C ARG A 299 -9.44 13.21 -4.57
N LEU A 300 -9.89 11.98 -4.75
CA LEU A 300 -9.51 11.16 -5.91
C LEU A 300 -10.09 11.72 -7.21
N GLU A 301 -11.35 12.17 -7.21
CA GLU A 301 -11.96 12.80 -8.38
C GLU A 301 -11.21 14.06 -8.82
N ARG A 302 -10.82 14.91 -7.85
CA ARG A 302 -9.97 16.10 -8.13
C ARG A 302 -8.59 15.69 -8.62
N PHE A 303 -7.97 14.68 -8.01
CA PHE A 303 -6.65 14.22 -8.42
C PHE A 303 -6.65 13.74 -9.87
N VAL A 304 -7.64 12.95 -10.27
CA VAL A 304 -7.77 12.44 -11.63
C VAL A 304 -8.00 13.56 -12.65
N SER A 305 -8.79 14.58 -12.28
CA SER A 305 -9.17 15.68 -13.18
C SER A 305 -8.16 16.82 -13.26
N THR A 306 -7.09 16.79 -12.44
CA THR A 306 -6.09 17.87 -12.36
C THR A 306 -4.76 17.40 -12.96
N ASP A 307 -4.12 18.26 -13.75
CA ASP A 307 -2.75 18.02 -14.22
C ASP A 307 -1.75 18.33 -13.12
N PHE A 308 -0.65 17.59 -13.09
CA PHE A 308 0.36 17.80 -12.05
C PHE A 308 1.09 19.11 -12.30
N ALA A 309 1.16 19.95 -11.27
CA ALA A 309 2.06 21.10 -11.29
C ALA A 309 3.50 20.57 -11.29
N GLN A 310 4.40 21.29 -11.94
CA GLN A 310 5.82 20.94 -11.96
C GLN A 310 6.64 22.15 -11.50
N VAL A 311 7.63 21.91 -10.65
CA VAL A 311 8.48 22.98 -10.09
C VAL A 311 9.87 22.43 -9.81
N ASP A 312 10.91 23.21 -10.09
CA ASP A 312 12.26 22.84 -9.65
C ASP A 312 12.40 23.10 -8.14
N TYR A 313 13.18 22.28 -7.45
CA TYR A 313 13.44 22.40 -6.02
C TYR A 313 13.87 23.83 -5.64
N THR A 314 14.73 24.45 -6.46
CA THR A 314 15.22 25.81 -6.24
C THR A 314 14.06 26.81 -6.18
N ASP A 315 13.08 26.68 -7.07
CA ASP A 315 11.90 27.54 -7.10
C ASP A 315 10.93 27.18 -5.97
N ALA A 316 10.79 25.89 -5.63
CA ALA A 316 9.98 25.44 -4.51
C ALA A 316 10.47 26.02 -3.17
N VAL A 317 11.79 26.02 -2.93
CA VAL A 317 12.40 26.69 -1.76
C VAL A 317 12.12 28.20 -1.79
N ALA A 318 12.28 28.86 -2.93
CA ALA A 318 12.00 30.29 -3.05
C ALA A 318 10.53 30.64 -2.78
N ILE A 319 9.59 29.76 -3.18
CA ILE A 319 8.16 29.87 -2.86
C ILE A 319 7.95 29.77 -1.35
N LEU A 320 8.55 28.75 -0.71
CA LEU A 320 8.42 28.50 0.72
C LEU A 320 9.01 29.64 1.56
N GLU A 321 10.18 30.18 1.21
CA GLU A 321 10.79 31.31 1.91
C GLU A 321 9.92 32.59 1.82
N ARG A 322 9.18 32.76 0.71
CA ARG A 322 8.37 33.96 0.45
C ARG A 322 6.90 33.82 0.83
N CYS A 323 6.46 32.64 1.29
CA CYS A 323 5.05 32.39 1.55
C CYS A 323 4.49 33.11 2.79
N GLY A 324 5.36 33.65 3.65
CA GLY A 324 4.97 34.35 4.87
C GLY A 324 4.44 33.43 5.99
N LYS A 325 4.55 32.11 5.84
CA LYS A 325 4.25 31.15 6.91
C LYS A 325 5.47 30.86 7.77
N THR A 326 5.22 30.57 9.04
CA THR A 326 6.21 30.01 9.95
C THR A 326 6.09 28.49 9.92
N PHE A 327 7.16 27.82 9.52
CA PHE A 327 7.30 26.36 9.57
C PHE A 327 8.05 25.94 10.84
N GLU A 328 7.82 24.72 11.31
CA GLU A 328 8.58 24.14 12.43
C GLU A 328 10.01 23.78 12.00
N ASN A 329 10.17 23.30 10.77
CA ASN A 329 11.44 22.93 10.15
C ASN A 329 12.00 24.08 9.31
N PRO A 330 13.34 24.21 9.24
CA PRO A 330 13.95 25.27 8.45
C PRO A 330 13.74 25.04 6.95
N VAL A 331 13.57 26.15 6.22
CA VAL A 331 13.53 26.19 4.76
C VAL A 331 14.72 27.00 4.28
N PHE A 332 15.64 26.37 3.53
CA PHE A 332 16.69 27.04 2.77
C PHE A 332 17.24 26.08 1.70
N TRP A 333 17.98 26.62 0.73
CA TRP A 333 18.55 25.79 -0.34
C TRP A 333 19.61 24.83 0.21
N GLY A 334 19.44 23.52 -0.04
CA GLY A 334 20.34 22.47 0.43
C GLY A 334 19.81 21.63 1.60
N VAL A 335 18.63 21.96 2.15
CA VAL A 335 17.92 21.06 3.07
C VAL A 335 16.76 20.36 2.38
N ASP A 336 16.49 19.13 2.82
CA ASP A 336 15.36 18.38 2.31
C ASP A 336 14.03 19.02 2.73
N LEU A 337 12.98 18.80 1.93
CA LEU A 337 11.66 19.34 2.22
C LEU A 337 10.98 18.46 3.28
N SER A 338 10.57 19.07 4.38
CA SER A 338 9.77 18.38 5.39
C SER A 338 8.32 18.24 4.91
N SER A 339 7.55 17.34 5.53
CA SER A 339 6.15 17.11 5.15
C SER A 339 5.26 18.36 5.26
N GLU A 340 5.55 19.32 6.15
CA GLU A 340 4.79 20.58 6.19
C GLU A 340 5.09 21.48 4.98
N HIS A 341 6.32 21.46 4.46
CA HIS A 341 6.71 22.20 3.26
C HIS A 341 6.04 21.60 2.02
N GLU A 342 6.12 20.27 1.88
CA GLU A 342 5.49 19.53 0.78
C GLU A 342 3.99 19.74 0.73
N ARG A 343 3.32 19.64 1.89
CA ARG A 343 1.88 19.87 2.01
C ARG A 343 1.51 21.30 1.69
N TYR A 344 2.29 22.29 2.12
CA TYR A 344 2.04 23.68 1.73
C TYR A 344 2.07 23.88 0.20
N LEU A 345 3.09 23.33 -0.47
CA LEU A 345 3.21 23.40 -1.92
C LEU A 345 1.98 22.79 -2.61
N ALA A 346 1.60 21.57 -2.23
CA ALA A 346 0.51 20.85 -2.87
C ALA A 346 -0.90 21.35 -2.49
N GLU A 347 -1.16 21.65 -1.21
CA GLU A 347 -2.50 22.00 -0.69
C GLU A 347 -2.84 23.48 -0.85
N GLU A 348 -1.86 24.37 -0.74
CA GLU A 348 -2.11 25.81 -0.61
C GLU A 348 -1.59 26.64 -1.77
N HIS A 349 -0.35 26.38 -2.21
CA HIS A 349 0.27 27.13 -3.30
C HIS A 349 -0.26 26.69 -4.66
N PHE A 350 -0.02 25.44 -5.05
CA PHE A 350 -0.42 24.89 -6.34
C PHE A 350 -1.86 24.38 -6.34
N LYS A 351 -2.37 23.91 -5.20
CA LYS A 351 -3.72 23.31 -5.06
C LYS A 351 -3.95 22.14 -6.03
N ALA A 352 -2.88 21.41 -6.31
CA ALA A 352 -2.79 20.31 -7.25
C ALA A 352 -1.70 19.34 -6.76
N PRO A 353 -1.66 18.10 -7.26
CA PRO A 353 -0.45 17.28 -7.13
C PRO A 353 0.74 17.99 -7.78
N VAL A 354 1.93 17.86 -7.18
CA VAL A 354 3.12 18.60 -7.60
C VAL A 354 4.27 17.64 -7.82
N VAL A 355 4.96 17.74 -8.95
CA VAL A 355 6.26 17.13 -9.17
C VAL A 355 7.34 18.15 -8.86
N VAL A 356 8.05 17.96 -7.74
CA VAL A 356 9.24 18.76 -7.43
C VAL A 356 10.44 18.08 -8.06
N LYS A 357 11.23 18.79 -8.86
CA LYS A 357 12.35 18.23 -9.65
C LYS A 357 13.70 18.84 -9.26
N ASN A 358 14.78 18.20 -9.68
CA ASN A 358 16.13 18.79 -9.69
C ASN A 358 16.65 19.18 -8.29
N TYR A 359 16.69 18.21 -7.37
CA TYR A 359 17.14 18.39 -5.99
C TYR A 359 18.67 18.56 -5.88
N PRO A 360 19.19 19.22 -4.81
CA PRO A 360 20.61 19.29 -4.53
C PRO A 360 21.23 17.89 -4.42
N LYS A 361 22.40 17.69 -5.05
CA LYS A 361 23.03 16.37 -5.05
C LYS A 361 23.37 15.90 -3.65
N GLU A 362 23.72 16.81 -2.73
CA GLU A 362 24.21 16.49 -1.38
C GLU A 362 23.18 15.76 -0.52
N ILE A 363 21.88 15.87 -0.83
CA ILE A 363 20.78 15.26 -0.07
C ILE A 363 20.11 14.10 -0.81
N LYS A 364 20.68 13.64 -1.92
CA LYS A 364 20.12 12.56 -2.75
C LYS A 364 21.16 11.47 -3.05
N ALA A 365 20.66 10.30 -3.41
CA ALA A 365 21.45 9.07 -3.56
C ALA A 365 22.47 9.13 -4.71
N PHE A 366 23.48 8.27 -4.65
CA PHE A 366 24.61 8.25 -5.58
C PHE A 366 24.25 7.92 -7.03
N TYR A 367 23.14 7.20 -7.24
CA TYR A 367 22.71 6.71 -8.55
C TYR A 367 21.94 7.76 -9.37
N MET A 368 21.59 8.91 -8.78
CA MET A 368 20.80 9.94 -9.46
C MET A 368 21.68 10.75 -10.42
N ARG A 369 21.20 10.95 -11.65
CA ARG A 369 21.96 11.63 -12.71
C ARG A 369 22.30 13.06 -12.34
N LEU A 370 23.58 13.44 -12.43
CA LEU A 370 24.04 14.80 -12.19
C LEU A 370 23.60 15.73 -13.33
N ASN A 371 22.94 16.83 -12.98
CA ASN A 371 22.51 17.85 -13.94
C ASN A 371 23.70 18.69 -14.45
N GLU A 372 23.49 19.42 -15.54
CA GLU A 372 24.53 20.24 -16.18
C GLU A 372 25.07 21.37 -15.29
N ASP A 373 24.30 21.79 -14.28
CA ASP A 373 24.71 22.81 -13.31
C ASP A 373 25.78 22.32 -12.31
N GLY A 374 26.04 21.01 -12.25
CA GLY A 374 26.98 20.36 -11.33
C GLY A 374 26.58 20.42 -9.86
N LYS A 375 25.36 20.87 -9.55
CA LYS A 375 24.85 21.10 -8.18
C LYS A 375 23.60 20.28 -7.88
N THR A 376 22.75 20.05 -8.86
CA THR A 376 21.50 19.31 -8.71
C THR A 376 21.58 17.95 -9.40
N VAL A 377 20.71 17.04 -8.99
CA VAL A 377 20.50 15.75 -9.66
C VAL A 377 19.09 15.68 -10.22
N ALA A 378 18.91 14.94 -11.30
CA ALA A 378 17.64 14.69 -11.97
C ALA A 378 16.73 13.76 -11.12
N ALA A 379 16.40 14.20 -9.91
CA ALA A 379 15.46 13.59 -8.99
C ALA A 379 14.08 14.23 -9.15
N MET A 380 13.05 13.47 -8.84
CA MET A 380 11.69 13.97 -8.69
C MET A 380 11.02 13.37 -7.45
N ASP A 381 10.25 14.20 -6.75
CA ASP A 381 9.32 13.75 -5.73
C ASP A 381 7.90 14.20 -6.15
N VAL A 382 6.95 13.26 -6.16
CA VAL A 382 5.52 13.55 -6.41
C VAL A 382 4.84 13.80 -5.09
N LEU A 383 4.32 15.01 -4.92
CA LEU A 383 3.62 15.47 -3.74
C LEU A 383 2.11 15.41 -3.98
N ALA A 384 1.41 14.65 -3.14
CA ALA A 384 -0.05 14.57 -3.18
C ALA A 384 -0.67 15.42 -2.05
N PRO A 385 -1.69 16.26 -2.33
CA PRO A 385 -2.35 17.07 -1.32
C PRO A 385 -2.90 16.22 -0.17
N GLY A 386 -2.52 16.53 1.08
CA GLY A 386 -2.92 15.81 2.29
C GLY A 386 -1.79 14.98 2.92
N ILE A 387 -0.98 14.30 2.10
CA ILE A 387 0.06 13.37 2.59
C ILE A 387 1.48 13.89 2.40
N GLY A 388 1.74 14.71 1.37
CA GLY A 388 3.09 15.07 0.94
C GLY A 388 3.61 14.07 -0.08
N GLU A 389 4.89 13.70 0.01
CA GLU A 389 5.53 12.74 -0.89
C GLU A 389 4.82 11.38 -0.95
N ILE A 390 4.39 10.99 -2.15
CA ILE A 390 3.82 9.67 -2.46
C ILE A 390 4.74 8.81 -3.34
N ILE A 391 5.52 9.43 -4.23
CA ILE A 391 6.49 8.78 -5.11
C ILE A 391 7.80 9.55 -5.06
N GLY A 392 8.92 8.85 -4.96
CA GLY A 392 10.26 9.40 -5.14
C GLY A 392 10.98 8.66 -6.28
N GLY A 393 11.68 9.37 -7.14
CA GLY A 393 12.34 8.76 -8.29
C GLY A 393 13.42 9.63 -8.91
N SER A 394 14.10 9.11 -9.92
CA SER A 394 15.12 9.87 -10.64
C SER A 394 15.40 9.29 -12.02
N GLN A 395 16.00 10.13 -12.87
CA GLN A 395 16.83 9.62 -13.96
C GLN A 395 18.14 9.10 -13.37
N ARG A 396 18.62 7.97 -13.87
CA ARG A 396 19.79 7.27 -13.33
C ARG A 396 21.05 7.77 -14.01
N GLU A 397 22.16 7.82 -13.27
CA GLU A 397 23.46 8.23 -13.80
C GLU A 397 24.01 7.15 -14.74
N GLU A 398 23.90 7.41 -16.04
CA GLU A 398 24.29 6.50 -17.11
C GLU A 398 25.78 6.63 -17.49
N ARG A 399 26.47 7.69 -17.04
CA ARG A 399 27.87 7.97 -17.37
C ARG A 399 28.78 7.41 -16.29
N LEU A 400 29.62 6.45 -16.67
CA LEU A 400 30.43 5.66 -15.73
C LEU A 400 31.41 6.52 -14.91
N ASP A 401 32.05 7.51 -15.52
CA ASP A 401 33.00 8.40 -14.87
C ASP A 401 32.33 9.30 -13.82
N VAL A 402 31.14 9.82 -14.13
CA VAL A 402 30.33 10.61 -13.19
C VAL A 402 29.83 9.73 -12.03
N LEU A 403 29.33 8.53 -12.33
CA LEU A 403 28.90 7.57 -11.32
C LEU A 403 30.05 7.17 -10.38
N ASP A 404 31.22 6.84 -10.92
CA ASP A 404 32.41 6.49 -10.13
C ASP A 404 32.87 7.65 -9.24
N ALA A 405 32.85 8.88 -9.76
CA ALA A 405 33.15 10.07 -8.96
C ALA A 405 32.14 10.24 -7.81
N ARG A 406 30.85 10.06 -8.08
CA ARG A 406 29.80 10.19 -7.07
C ARG A 406 29.86 9.11 -5.99
N MET A 407 30.13 7.86 -6.36
CA MET A 407 30.37 6.78 -5.40
C MET A 407 31.55 7.11 -4.48
N ALA A 408 32.65 7.65 -5.03
CA ALA A 408 33.79 8.07 -4.22
C ALA A 408 33.46 9.24 -3.27
N GLU A 409 32.69 10.24 -3.72
CA GLU A 409 32.19 11.35 -2.88
C GLU A 409 31.38 10.84 -1.67
N MET A 410 30.61 9.77 -1.84
CA MET A 410 29.74 9.19 -0.82
C MET A 410 30.41 8.06 -0.01
N GLY A 411 31.71 7.80 -0.22
CA GLY A 411 32.44 6.75 0.50
C GLY A 411 32.07 5.32 0.12
N LEU A 412 31.44 5.13 -1.05
CA LEU A 412 31.06 3.81 -1.56
C LEU A 412 32.24 3.15 -2.29
N ASN A 413 32.45 1.87 -2.03
CA ASN A 413 33.48 1.09 -2.71
C ASN A 413 32.96 0.55 -4.04
N LYS A 414 33.46 1.11 -5.16
CA LYS A 414 33.05 0.75 -6.53
C LYS A 414 33.21 -0.74 -6.88
N GLU A 415 34.08 -1.47 -6.17
CA GLU A 415 34.28 -2.91 -6.42
C GLU A 415 33.10 -3.73 -5.91
N ASP A 416 32.36 -3.27 -4.89
CA ASP A 416 31.14 -3.93 -4.41
C ASP A 416 29.97 -3.74 -5.40
N TYR A 417 30.06 -2.73 -6.26
CA TYR A 417 29.09 -2.36 -7.30
C TYR A 417 29.57 -2.71 -8.72
N TRP A 418 30.52 -3.64 -8.87
CA TRP A 418 31.12 -3.96 -10.17
C TRP A 418 30.08 -4.32 -11.25
N TRP A 419 29.05 -5.07 -10.87
CA TRP A 419 27.96 -5.54 -11.75
C TRP A 419 27.01 -4.39 -12.12
N TYR A 420 26.80 -3.44 -11.21
CA TYR A 420 25.99 -2.25 -11.47
C TYR A 420 26.71 -1.28 -12.42
N ARG A 421 28.04 -1.19 -12.27
CA ARG A 421 28.91 -0.43 -13.19
C ARG A 421 28.97 -1.04 -14.58
N ASP A 422 28.84 -2.36 -14.71
CA ASP A 422 28.79 -3.03 -16.02
C ASP A 422 27.61 -2.56 -16.88
N LEU A 423 26.49 -2.16 -16.27
CA LEU A 423 25.36 -1.54 -16.97
C LEU A 423 25.76 -0.26 -17.70
N ARG A 424 26.77 0.46 -17.20
CA ARG A 424 27.30 1.69 -17.80
C ARG A 424 28.45 1.44 -18.78
N ARG A 425 28.99 0.21 -18.84
CA ARG A 425 30.09 -0.19 -19.74
C ARG A 425 29.60 -0.78 -21.05
N TYR A 426 28.58 -1.63 -20.99
CA TYR A 426 28.19 -2.48 -22.10
C TYR A 426 26.90 -1.99 -22.76
N GLY A 427 26.98 -0.84 -23.44
CA GLY A 427 25.84 -0.26 -24.17
C GLY A 427 24.85 0.47 -23.25
N THR A 428 25.37 1.38 -22.42
CA THR A 428 24.57 2.22 -21.52
C THR A 428 23.50 3.03 -22.26
N VAL A 429 22.42 3.37 -21.56
CA VAL A 429 21.30 4.16 -22.06
C VAL A 429 20.84 5.15 -20.99
N PRO A 430 20.27 6.31 -21.35
CA PRO A 430 19.45 7.08 -20.42
C PRO A 430 18.30 6.20 -19.92
N HIS A 431 18.04 6.19 -18.62
CA HIS A 431 16.94 5.44 -18.05
C HIS A 431 16.49 6.10 -16.74
N SER A 432 15.24 5.86 -16.38
CA SER A 432 14.62 6.44 -15.21
C SER A 432 13.69 5.44 -14.55
N GLY A 433 13.45 5.65 -13.26
CA GLY A 433 12.44 4.92 -12.52
C GLY A 433 12.07 5.63 -11.23
N PHE A 434 11.12 5.07 -10.52
CA PHE A 434 10.64 5.61 -9.25
C PHE A 434 10.21 4.50 -8.31
N GLY A 435 10.09 4.83 -7.03
CA GLY A 435 9.51 3.98 -6.00
C GLY A 435 8.20 4.57 -5.48
N LEU A 436 7.18 3.73 -5.37
CA LEU A 436 5.90 4.03 -4.74
C LEU A 436 5.75 3.16 -3.48
N GLY A 437 5.65 3.81 -2.32
CA GLY A 437 5.29 3.12 -1.07
C GLY A 437 3.81 2.72 -1.09
N PHE A 438 3.53 1.42 -1.17
CA PHE A 438 2.17 0.92 -1.38
C PHE A 438 1.24 1.24 -0.20
N GLU A 439 1.75 1.14 1.04
CA GLU A 439 0.98 1.54 2.22
C GLU A 439 0.66 3.05 2.24
N ARG A 440 1.54 3.91 1.72
CA ARG A 440 1.23 5.35 1.58
C ARG A 440 0.12 5.58 0.56
N LEU A 441 0.14 4.85 -0.57
CA LEU A 441 -0.94 4.90 -1.57
C LEU A 441 -2.29 4.50 -0.97
N ILE A 442 -2.34 3.40 -0.22
CA ILE A 442 -3.59 2.92 0.40
C ILE A 442 -4.08 3.92 1.46
N ALA A 443 -3.19 4.46 2.29
CA ALA A 443 -3.53 5.48 3.28
C ALA A 443 -4.13 6.73 2.61
N TYR A 444 -3.53 7.19 1.50
CA TYR A 444 -4.03 8.32 0.72
C TYR A 444 -5.44 8.10 0.16
N VAL A 445 -5.66 6.95 -0.46
CA VAL A 445 -6.94 6.56 -1.07
C VAL A 445 -8.04 6.43 -0.03
N THR A 446 -7.74 5.76 1.09
CA THR A 446 -8.75 5.45 2.12
C THR A 446 -8.96 6.57 3.14
N GLY A 447 -8.02 7.52 3.24
CA GLY A 447 -8.00 8.55 4.30
C GLY A 447 -7.57 8.01 5.68
N VAL A 448 -7.16 6.75 5.77
CA VAL A 448 -6.69 6.13 7.01
C VAL A 448 -5.33 6.73 7.40
N GLN A 449 -5.26 7.30 8.60
CA GLN A 449 -4.16 8.17 9.01
C GLN A 449 -2.87 7.45 9.45
N ASN A 450 -2.94 6.14 9.71
CA ASN A 450 -1.80 5.38 10.23
C ASN A 450 -1.51 4.17 9.34
N VAL A 451 -0.27 4.06 8.86
CA VAL A 451 0.14 3.00 7.92
C VAL A 451 0.01 1.58 8.53
N ARG A 452 -0.05 1.46 9.86
CA ARG A 452 -0.29 0.19 10.57
C ARG A 452 -1.67 -0.41 10.31
N ASP A 453 -2.61 0.39 9.82
CA ASP A 453 -4.00 -0.01 9.60
C ASP A 453 -4.30 -0.33 8.14
N VAL A 454 -3.32 -0.13 7.24
CA VAL A 454 -3.42 -0.38 5.79
C VAL A 454 -2.56 -1.54 5.29
N ILE A 455 -1.82 -2.17 6.20
CA ILE A 455 -1.13 -3.44 6.01
C ILE A 455 -1.74 -4.50 6.96
N PRO A 456 -1.88 -5.78 6.57
CA PRO A 456 -2.51 -6.79 7.43
C PRO A 456 -1.87 -6.89 8.81
N PHE A 457 -0.53 -6.96 8.83
CA PHE A 457 0.29 -7.33 9.97
C PHE A 457 1.53 -6.42 10.04
N PRO A 458 1.41 -5.23 10.66
CA PRO A 458 2.48 -4.24 10.60
C PRO A 458 3.72 -4.68 11.37
N ARG A 459 4.91 -4.37 10.83
CA ARG A 459 6.19 -4.46 11.55
C ARG A 459 6.65 -3.06 11.92
N THR A 460 6.90 -2.83 13.20
CA THR A 460 7.39 -1.54 13.73
C THR A 460 8.38 -1.78 14.87
N PRO A 461 9.12 -0.77 15.35
CA PRO A 461 10.02 -0.96 16.49
C PRO A 461 9.32 -1.64 17.67
N ARG A 462 9.93 -2.73 18.16
CA ARG A 462 9.40 -3.60 19.24
C ARG A 462 8.07 -4.30 18.96
N ASN A 463 7.64 -4.40 17.70
CA ASN A 463 6.43 -5.14 17.32
C ASN A 463 6.66 -6.01 16.08
N ALA A 464 6.63 -7.32 16.29
CA ALA A 464 6.62 -8.36 15.26
C ALA A 464 5.57 -9.44 15.59
N SER A 465 4.49 -9.05 16.29
CA SER A 465 3.40 -9.95 16.66
C SER A 465 2.39 -10.05 15.52
N PHE A 466 2.05 -11.30 15.14
CA PHE A 466 1.24 -11.68 13.97
C PHE A 466 1.79 -11.12 12.67
#